data_AF-A0A0H1ARW0-F1
#
_entry.id   AF-A0A0H1ARW0-F1
#
_cell.length_a   1.000
_cell.length_b   1.000
_cell.length_c   1.000
_cell.angle_alpha   90.00
_cell.angle_beta   90.00
_cell.angle_gamma   90.00
#
_symmetry.space_group_name_H-M   'P 1'
#
loop_
_entity.id
_entity.type
_entity.pdbx_description
1 polymer ?
#
loop_
_entity_poly.entity_id
_entity_poly.type
_entity_poly.pdbx_seq_one_letter_code
_entity_poly.pdbx_strand_id
1 'polypeptide(L)'
;MEFYGIDRARVIGNCDSQGLGRAGSALSTLRAWNRIRPEHVVELLDKADAAVRADARSLAVRLSRMPWHIQRTVAPALGTNRLVSNAREIAIGSAGRTYVLHCTEGSALTLERISA
;
A
#
# COMPACT_ATOMS: atom_id res chain seq x y z
N MET A 1 8.45 -0.71 -16.26
CA MET A 1 7.40 0.29 -16.57
C MET A 1 7.41 1.33 -15.46
N GLU A 2 7.50 2.61 -15.79
CA GLU A 2 7.62 3.70 -14.81
C GLU A 2 6.24 4.22 -14.38
N PHE A 3 6.12 4.72 -13.14
CA PHE A 3 4.94 5.42 -12.62
C PHE A 3 5.37 6.77 -12.06
N TYR A 4 4.69 7.86 -12.42
CA TYR A 4 5.10 9.23 -12.06
C TYR A 4 6.56 9.60 -12.43
N GLY A 5 7.16 8.94 -13.43
CA GLY A 5 8.59 9.08 -13.77
C GLY A 5 9.54 8.39 -12.78
N ILE A 6 9.02 7.42 -12.02
CA ILE A 6 9.74 6.62 -11.04
C ILE A 6 9.78 5.18 -11.54
N ASP A 7 10.96 4.58 -11.51
CA ASP A 7 11.12 3.18 -11.88
C ASP A 7 10.44 2.25 -10.85
N ARG A 8 9.41 1.52 -11.30
CA ARG A 8 8.67 0.58 -10.44
C ARG A 8 9.58 -0.49 -9.86
N ALA A 9 10.51 -1.03 -10.66
CA ALA A 9 11.39 -2.12 -10.24
C ALA A 9 12.35 -1.65 -9.13
N ARG A 10 12.85 -0.42 -9.20
CA ARG A 10 13.64 0.22 -8.15
C ARG A 10 12.85 0.37 -6.86
N VAL A 11 11.59 0.84 -6.93
CA VAL A 11 10.75 0.97 -5.72
C VAL A 11 10.51 -0.39 -5.07
N ILE A 12 10.20 -1.42 -5.86
CA ILE A 12 10.00 -2.78 -5.37
C ILE A 12 11.30 -3.34 -4.78
N GLY A 13 12.44 -3.11 -5.45
CA GLY A 13 13.76 -3.58 -5.02
C GLY A 13 14.25 -2.95 -3.72
N ASN A 14 13.81 -1.73 -3.39
CA ASN A 14 14.09 -1.09 -2.10
C ASN A 14 13.22 -1.63 -0.95
N CYS A 15 12.27 -2.52 -1.24
CA CYS A 15 11.43 -3.10 -0.21
C CYS A 15 12.18 -4.23 0.51
N ASP A 16 12.55 -4.01 1.77
CA ASP A 16 13.24 -4.97 2.64
C ASP A 16 12.26 -5.99 3.28
N SER A 17 11.01 -6.01 2.84
CA SER A 17 10.01 -6.95 3.37
C SER A 17 10.28 -8.37 2.89
N GLN A 18 11.08 -9.12 3.65
CA GLN A 18 11.21 -10.56 3.47
C GLN A 18 9.86 -11.27 3.76
N GLY A 19 9.11 -11.53 2.69
CA GLY A 19 8.20 -12.67 2.58
C GLY A 19 6.80 -12.51 3.18
N LEU A 20 5.85 -12.03 2.37
CA LEU A 20 4.42 -12.31 2.57
C LEU A 20 3.70 -12.58 1.24
N GLY A 21 3.86 -13.80 0.70
CA GLY A 21 2.95 -14.37 -0.32
C GLY A 21 3.65 -15.08 -1.47
N ARG A 22 2.97 -15.99 -2.18
CA ARG A 22 3.46 -16.61 -3.43
C ARG A 22 3.39 -15.62 -4.59
N ALA A 23 4.31 -15.73 -5.54
CA ALA A 23 4.30 -14.92 -6.77
C ALA A 23 3.05 -15.26 -7.61
N GLY A 24 2.35 -14.24 -8.12
CA GLY A 24 1.33 -14.42 -9.17
C GLY A 24 -0.16 -14.27 -8.78
N SER A 25 -0.50 -13.75 -7.59
CA SER A 25 -1.91 -13.46 -7.30
C SER A 25 -2.27 -12.04 -7.75
N ALA A 26 -3.14 -11.92 -8.75
CA ALA A 26 -3.80 -10.66 -9.07
C ALA A 26 -4.51 -10.10 -7.82
N LEU A 27 -4.54 -8.78 -7.69
CA LEU A 27 -5.24 -8.01 -6.63
C LEU A 27 -6.74 -8.32 -6.50
N SER A 28 -7.30 -9.09 -7.44
CA SER A 28 -8.72 -9.38 -7.59
C SER A 28 -9.30 -10.36 -6.57
N THR A 29 -8.50 -11.00 -5.71
CA THR A 29 -9.03 -12.07 -4.84
C THR A 29 -9.03 -11.65 -3.37
N LEU A 30 -10.24 -11.45 -2.85
CA LEU A 30 -10.66 -11.11 -1.48
C LEU A 30 -9.97 -11.89 -0.32
N ARG A 31 -9.13 -12.90 -0.59
CA ARG A 31 -8.41 -13.72 0.41
C ARG A 31 -6.91 -13.44 0.51
N ALA A 32 -6.35 -12.58 -0.35
CA ALA A 32 -4.90 -12.36 -0.43
C ALA A 32 -4.36 -11.24 0.50
N TRP A 33 -5.21 -10.52 1.24
CA TRP A 33 -4.79 -9.33 2.02
C TRP A 33 -3.92 -9.63 3.25
N ASN A 34 -3.86 -10.88 3.74
CA ASN A 34 -2.81 -11.32 4.67
C ASN A 34 -1.41 -11.35 4.03
N ARG A 35 -1.31 -11.08 2.73
CA ARG A 35 -0.11 -11.25 1.89
C ARG A 35 0.06 -10.04 0.95
N ILE A 36 0.08 -8.83 1.54
CA ILE A 36 0.45 -7.62 0.80
C ILE A 36 1.91 -7.72 0.41
N ARG A 37 2.16 -7.51 -0.88
CA ARG A 37 3.49 -7.48 -1.46
C ARG A 37 3.82 -6.06 -1.92
N PRO A 38 5.09 -5.71 -2.08
CA PRO A 38 5.48 -4.38 -2.55
C PRO A 38 4.86 -3.98 -3.88
N GLU A 39 4.60 -4.93 -4.78
CA GLU A 39 3.96 -4.66 -6.07
C GLU A 39 2.54 -4.11 -5.90
N HIS A 40 1.80 -4.60 -4.91
CA HIS A 40 0.44 -4.13 -4.61
C HIS A 40 0.44 -2.69 -4.09
N VAL A 41 1.43 -2.34 -3.25
CA VAL A 41 1.59 -0.97 -2.76
C VAL A 41 1.90 -0.02 -3.92
N VAL A 42 2.81 -0.41 -4.81
CA VAL A 42 3.16 0.40 -5.98
C VAL A 42 1.94 0.57 -6.90
N GLU A 43 1.15 -0.48 -7.11
CA GLU A 43 -0.08 -0.39 -7.89
C GLU A 43 -1.11 0.56 -7.25
N LEU A 44 -1.24 0.55 -5.92
CA LEU A 44 -2.14 1.48 -5.21
C LEU A 44 -1.69 2.94 -5.32
N LEU A 45 -0.39 3.19 -5.26
CA LEU A 45 0.15 4.55 -5.44
C LEU A 45 -0.04 5.04 -6.88
N ASP A 46 0.13 4.14 -7.85
CA ASP A 46 -0.08 4.44 -9.27
C ASP A 46 -1.55 4.70 -9.61
N LYS A 47 -2.47 3.92 -9.03
CA LYS A 47 -3.93 4.07 -9.21
C LYS A 47 -4.57 5.08 -8.26
N ALA A 48 -3.78 5.85 -7.52
CA ALA A 48 -4.30 6.85 -6.60
C ALA A 48 -5.15 7.91 -7.33
N ASP A 49 -6.29 8.22 -6.73
CA ASP A 49 -7.18 9.28 -7.19
C ASP A 49 -6.51 10.65 -7.18
N ALA A 50 -7.05 11.58 -7.98
CA ALA A 50 -6.47 12.92 -8.13
C ALA A 50 -6.28 13.65 -6.79
N ALA A 51 -7.18 13.42 -5.82
CA ALA A 51 -7.12 13.99 -4.49
C ALA A 51 -5.89 13.55 -3.67
N VAL A 52 -5.41 12.32 -3.87
CA VAL A 52 -4.31 11.70 -3.09
C VAL A 52 -3.05 11.53 -3.93
N ARG A 53 -3.12 11.83 -5.23
CA ARG A 53 -2.03 11.65 -6.20
C ARG A 53 -0.74 12.38 -5.79
N ALA A 54 -0.85 13.57 -5.20
CA ALA A 54 0.30 14.35 -4.75
C ALA A 54 1.04 13.63 -3.59
N ASP A 55 0.30 13.13 -2.61
CA ASP A 55 0.84 12.35 -1.49
C ASP A 55 1.39 11.00 -1.97
N ALA A 56 0.65 10.32 -2.87
CA ALA A 56 1.07 9.05 -3.44
C ALA A 56 2.38 9.18 -4.22
N ARG A 57 2.53 10.26 -5.00
CA ARG A 57 3.78 10.60 -5.71
C ARG A 57 4.91 10.89 -4.73
N SER A 58 4.66 11.69 -3.69
CA SER A 58 5.67 12.05 -2.69
C SER A 58 6.16 10.82 -1.93
N LEU A 59 5.24 9.93 -1.56
CA LEU A 59 5.58 8.65 -0.94
C LEU A 59 6.37 7.77 -1.92
N ALA A 60 5.92 7.62 -3.18
CA ALA A 60 6.62 6.84 -4.19
C ALA A 60 8.06 7.32 -4.42
N VAL A 61 8.30 8.63 -4.49
CA VAL A 61 9.66 9.19 -4.61
C VAL A 61 10.52 8.78 -3.41
N ARG A 62 9.95 8.82 -2.21
CA ARG A 62 10.66 8.39 -0.99
C ARG A 62 11.00 6.91 -1.03
N LEU A 63 10.03 6.05 -1.33
CA LEU A 63 10.23 4.60 -1.43
C LEU A 63 11.25 4.23 -2.53
N SER A 64 11.37 5.05 -3.59
CA SER A 64 12.38 4.86 -4.65
C SER A 64 13.81 5.21 -4.23
N ARG A 65 13.98 5.98 -3.16
CA ARG A 65 15.28 6.48 -2.69
C ARG A 65 15.74 5.84 -1.39
N MET A 66 14.81 5.32 -0.59
CA MET A 66 15.07 4.81 0.75
C MET A 66 14.54 3.38 0.89
N PRO A 67 15.22 2.54 1.68
CA PRO A 67 14.68 1.23 2.03
C PRO A 67 13.37 1.40 2.77
N TRP A 68 12.44 0.48 2.51
CA TRP A 68 11.12 0.50 3.12
C TRP A 68 10.60 -0.91 3.35
N HIS A 69 9.60 -1.05 4.22
CA HIS A 69 8.97 -2.33 4.48
C HIS A 69 7.48 -2.16 4.77
N ILE A 70 6.71 -3.19 4.47
CA ILE A 70 5.29 -3.29 4.80
C ILE A 70 5.21 -3.78 6.25
N GLN A 71 4.61 -2.96 7.10
CA GLN A 71 4.31 -3.35 8.46
C GLN A 71 3.01 -4.14 8.49
N ARG A 72 2.91 -5.11 9.41
CA ARG A 72 1.72 -5.96 9.55
C ARG A 72 0.49 -5.06 9.69
N THR A 73 -0.44 -5.18 8.74
CA THR A 73 -1.70 -4.43 8.70
C THR A 73 -2.41 -4.57 10.04
N VAL A 74 -2.53 -3.45 10.77
CA VAL A 74 -3.34 -3.41 11.98
C VAL A 74 -4.79 -3.50 11.52
N ALA A 75 -5.50 -4.54 11.95
CA ALA A 75 -6.95 -4.57 11.73
C ALA A 75 -7.52 -3.28 12.33
N PRO A 76 -8.40 -2.53 11.61
CA PRO A 76 -8.98 -1.32 12.16
C PRO A 76 -9.60 -1.69 13.52
N ALA A 77 -9.19 -0.98 14.57
CA ALA A 77 -9.59 -1.28 15.93
C ALA A 77 -11.13 -1.45 15.96
N LEU A 78 -11.59 -2.67 16.24
CA LEU A 78 -13.01 -3.03 16.30
C LEU A 78 -13.65 -2.38 17.52
N GLY A 79 -13.86 -1.07 17.43
CA GLY A 79 -14.82 -0.35 18.25
C GLY A 79 -16.22 -0.78 17.80
N THR A 80 -16.79 -1.72 18.54
CA THR A 80 -18.22 -1.95 18.74
C THR A 80 -19.12 -1.76 17.51
N ASN A 81 -19.56 -2.86 16.91
CA ASN A 81 -20.82 -2.98 16.18
C ASN A 81 -20.92 -2.32 14.79
N ARG A 82 -19.98 -2.58 13.87
CA ARG A 82 -20.17 -2.28 12.44
C ARG A 82 -20.04 -3.53 11.57
N LEU A 83 -21.13 -3.85 10.87
CA LEU A 83 -21.15 -4.80 9.76
C LEU A 83 -20.00 -4.45 8.80
N VAL A 84 -19.12 -5.41 8.53
CA VAL A 84 -18.11 -5.44 7.46
C VAL A 84 -17.63 -4.05 7.04
N SER A 85 -16.74 -3.42 7.83
CA SER A 85 -16.08 -2.19 7.40
C SER A 85 -15.21 -2.49 6.17
N ASN A 86 -15.56 -1.86 5.05
CA ASN A 86 -14.76 -1.86 3.82
C ASN A 86 -13.47 -1.02 3.94
N ALA A 87 -13.27 -0.31 5.06
CA ALA A 87 -12.04 0.45 5.31
C ALA A 87 -10.88 -0.49 5.68
N ARG A 88 -9.73 -0.27 5.04
CA ARG A 88 -8.48 -1.02 5.19
C ARG A 88 -7.32 -0.07 5.41
N GLU A 89 -6.32 -0.51 6.16
CA GLU A 89 -5.14 0.30 6.49
C GLU A 89 -3.87 -0.50 6.21
N ILE A 90 -2.96 0.04 5.42
CA ILE A 90 -1.65 -0.55 5.12
C ILE A 90 -0.58 0.35 5.71
N ALA A 91 0.15 -0.16 6.69
CA ALA A 91 1.27 0.54 7.30
C ALA A 91 2.57 0.26 6.55
N ILE A 92 3.34 1.31 6.27
CA ILE A 92 4.61 1.27 5.55
C ILE A 92 5.67 1.99 6.37
N GLY A 93 6.72 1.27 6.78
CA GLY A 93 7.89 1.86 7.40
C GLY A 93 8.90 2.28 6.35
N SER A 94 9.39 3.52 6.39
CA SER A 94 10.54 3.98 5.60
C SER A 94 11.34 5.00 6.38
N ALA A 95 12.66 4.77 6.52
CA ALA A 95 13.59 5.68 7.20
C ALA A 95 13.12 6.19 8.58
N GLY A 96 12.56 5.30 9.41
CA GLY A 96 12.08 5.64 10.75
C GLY A 96 10.73 6.36 10.81
N ARG A 97 10.05 6.54 9.67
CA ARG A 97 8.67 7.04 9.59
C ARG A 97 7.72 5.92 9.20
N THR A 98 6.50 5.96 9.73
CA THR A 98 5.42 5.04 9.37
C THR A 98 4.33 5.78 8.63
N TYR A 99 4.08 5.37 7.40
CA TYR A 99 3.00 5.88 6.57
C TYR A 99 1.83 4.91 6.61
N VAL A 100 0.60 5.39 6.80
CA VAL A 100 -0.62 4.57 6.77
C VAL A 100 -1.42 4.92 5.53
N LEU A 101 -1.56 3.95 4.63
CA LEU A 101 -2.41 4.05 3.45
C LEU A 101 -3.80 3.58 3.85
N HIS A 102 -4.75 4.50 3.91
CA HIS A 102 -6.13 4.15 4.17
C HIS A 102 -6.82 3.92 2.83
N CYS A 103 -7.31 2.71 2.68
CA CYS A 103 -7.91 2.22 1.46
C CYS A 103 -9.36 1.83 1.72
N THR A 104 -10.22 1.96 0.73
CA THR A 104 -11.59 1.46 0.79
C THR A 104 -11.76 0.30 -0.19
N GLU A 105 -12.37 -0.78 0.29
CA GLU A 105 -12.66 -2.01 -0.44
C GLU A 105 -14.06 -1.90 -1.08
N GLY A 106 -14.10 -1.61 -2.39
CA GLY A 106 -15.32 -1.68 -3.21
C GLY A 106 -15.23 -2.85 -4.20
N SER A 107 -15.54 -2.59 -5.47
CA SER A 107 -15.25 -3.54 -6.57
C SER A 107 -13.74 -3.65 -6.88
N ALA A 108 -12.97 -2.65 -6.46
CA ALA A 108 -11.52 -2.60 -6.48
C ALA A 108 -11.05 -1.89 -5.19
N LEU A 109 -9.75 -2.00 -4.87
CA LEU A 109 -9.18 -1.25 -3.76
C LEU A 109 -8.80 0.16 -4.22
N THR A 110 -9.35 1.16 -3.55
CA THR A 110 -9.08 2.57 -3.83
C THR A 110 -8.31 3.19 -2.67
N LEU A 111 -7.28 3.98 -2.98
CA LEU A 111 -6.51 4.72 -1.99
C LEU A 111 -7.20 6.05 -1.67
N GLU A 112 -7.74 6.16 -0.45
CA GLU A 112 -8.53 7.33 -0.03
C GLU A 112 -7.67 8.41 0.63
N ARG A 113 -6.64 8.01 1.38
CA ARG A 113 -5.73 8.94 2.05
C ARG A 113 -4.42 8.27 2.47
N ILE A 114 -3.39 9.09 2.66
CA ILE A 114 -2.11 8.68 3.24
C ILE A 114 -1.86 9.53 4.49
N SER A 115 -1.60 8.87 5.62
CA SER A 115 -1.20 9.49 6.88
C SER A 115 0.27 9.15 7.19
N ALA A 116 0.97 9.95 8.00
CA ALA A 116 2.40 9.80 8.32
C ALA A 116 2.69 10.00 9.81
#